data_AF-A0A534ZFS2-F1
#
_entry.id   AF-A0A534ZFS2-F1
#
_cell.length_a   1.000
_cell.length_b   1.000
_cell.length_c   1.000
_cell.angle_alpha   90.00
_cell.angle_beta   90.00
_cell.angle_gamma   90.00
#
_symmetry.space_group_name_H-M   'P 1'
#
loop_
_entity.id
_entity.type
_entity.pdbx_description
1 polymer ?
#
loop_
_entity_poly.entity_id
_entity_poly.type
_entity_poly.pdbx_seq_one_letter_code
_entity_poly.pdbx_strand_id
1 'polypeptide(L)'
;MPNIREVRTSAQAEQEDLFFGQTVLLWARWSVIVAGIVLVLWTAKSISYLTATMPFFLVLMAVNFFLHGRYVMGSPLNRAMVVAASAIDVVLITAIVIFWPGHHGLDNQFFVLYFPVVFAFALVFTRRVEAVYTVVTMVAYTAACIVVGTLPLDGGNEDKVLVMRLVLIAAMGFLGNYYFRIQRRRLAEATQAEQPPVAHAAHA
;
A
#
# COMPACT_ATOMS: atom_id res chain seq x y z
N MET A 1 16.30 37.50 -21.47
CA MET A 1 16.16 36.03 -21.58
C MET A 1 14.70 35.69 -21.31
N PRO A 2 13.97 35.02 -22.21
CA PRO A 2 12.57 34.67 -21.98
C PRO A 2 12.52 33.63 -20.86
N ASN A 3 11.76 33.93 -19.82
CA ASN A 3 11.53 33.02 -18.70
C ASN A 3 10.59 31.92 -19.19
N ILE A 4 11.16 30.79 -19.63
CA ILE A 4 10.40 29.61 -20.03
C ILE A 4 9.77 29.06 -18.75
N ARG A 5 8.52 29.45 -18.50
CA ARG A 5 7.66 28.79 -17.52
C ARG A 5 7.43 27.38 -18.06
N GLU A 6 8.31 26.45 -17.70
CA GLU A 6 8.11 25.04 -18.03
C GLU A 6 6.79 24.60 -17.39
N VAL A 7 5.76 24.46 -18.22
CA VAL A 7 4.53 23.78 -17.86
C VAL A 7 4.95 22.33 -17.63
N ARG A 8 5.22 21.98 -16.36
CA ARG A 8 5.54 20.60 -15.97
C ARG A 8 4.51 19.68 -16.60
N THR A 9 4.97 18.72 -17.41
CA THR A 9 4.05 17.77 -18.03
C THR A 9 3.46 16.87 -16.95
N SER A 10 2.21 16.43 -17.11
CA SER A 10 1.54 15.52 -16.16
C SER A 10 2.39 14.28 -15.84
N ALA A 11 3.17 13.81 -16.81
CA ALA A 11 4.11 12.70 -16.66
C ALA A 11 5.28 13.00 -15.71
N GLN A 12 5.82 14.22 -15.69
CA GLN A 12 6.90 14.61 -14.77
C GLN A 12 6.37 14.72 -13.33
N ALA A 13 5.16 15.27 -13.15
CA ALA A 13 4.52 15.33 -11.85
C ALA A 13 4.22 13.92 -11.27
N GLU A 14 3.77 12.96 -12.10
CA GLU A 14 3.58 11.57 -11.66
C GLU A 14 4.89 10.89 -11.24
N GLN A 15 6.01 11.19 -11.91
CA GLN A 15 7.32 10.63 -11.56
C GLN A 15 7.88 11.21 -10.24
N GLU A 16 7.65 12.50 -10.01
CA GLU A 16 8.06 13.19 -8.78
C GLU A 16 7.28 12.65 -7.58
N ASP A 17 5.97 12.44 -7.71
CA ASP A 17 5.13 11.79 -6.69
C ASP A 17 5.55 10.33 -6.43
N LEU A 18 5.90 9.59 -7.49
CA LEU A 18 6.46 8.25 -7.36
C LEU A 18 7.75 8.26 -6.53
N PHE A 19 8.64 9.22 -6.76
CA PHE A 19 9.91 9.34 -6.05
C PHE A 19 9.74 9.68 -4.57
N PHE A 20 8.88 10.65 -4.24
CA PHE A 20 8.59 11.00 -2.84
C PHE A 20 7.81 9.90 -2.11
N GLY A 21 6.85 9.28 -2.79
CA GLY A 21 6.06 8.19 -2.24
C GLY A 21 6.85 6.88 -2.04
N GLN A 22 7.95 6.69 -2.78
CA GLN A 22 8.77 5.48 -2.74
C GLN A 22 9.35 5.19 -1.35
N THR A 23 9.79 6.22 -0.62
CA THR A 23 10.32 6.04 0.74
C THR A 23 9.23 5.52 1.68
N VAL A 24 8.04 6.11 1.64
CA VAL A 24 6.92 5.67 2.48
C VAL A 24 6.49 4.25 2.13
N LEU A 25 6.48 3.90 0.85
CA LEU A 25 6.17 2.56 0.37
C LEU A 25 7.18 1.52 0.89
N LEU A 26 8.48 1.83 0.85
CA LEU A 26 9.51 0.95 1.41
C LEU A 26 9.33 0.74 2.92
N TRP A 27 9.04 1.81 3.68
CA TRP A 27 8.81 1.71 5.11
C TRP A 27 7.55 0.91 5.45
N ALA A 28 6.46 1.13 4.73
CA ALA A 28 5.23 0.38 4.93
C ALA A 28 5.42 -1.13 4.70
N ARG A 29 6.22 -1.52 3.70
CA ARG A 29 6.57 -2.92 3.46
C ARG A 29 7.39 -3.51 4.61
N TRP A 30 8.35 -2.75 5.15
CA TRP A 30 9.05 -3.17 6.37
C TRP A 30 8.10 -3.31 7.56
N SER A 31 7.11 -2.43 7.71
CA SER A 31 6.07 -2.56 8.73
C SER A 31 5.24 -3.84 8.57
N VAL A 32 4.90 -4.25 7.34
CA VAL A 32 4.21 -5.53 7.05
C VAL A 32 5.05 -6.71 7.50
N ILE A 33 6.34 -6.71 7.14
CA ILE A 33 7.26 -7.81 7.49
C ILE A 33 7.38 -7.90 9.01
N VAL A 34 7.63 -6.79 9.70
CA VAL A 34 7.78 -6.76 11.16
C VAL A 34 6.47 -7.16 11.85
N ALA A 35 5.34 -6.57 11.47
CA ALA A 35 4.04 -6.89 12.06
C ALA A 35 3.67 -8.36 11.82
N GLY A 36 3.94 -8.88 10.62
CA GLY A 36 3.70 -10.28 10.30
C GLY A 36 4.59 -11.21 11.11
N ILE A 37 5.89 -10.92 11.26
CA ILE A 37 6.79 -11.70 12.13
C ILE A 37 6.27 -11.71 13.57
N VAL A 38 5.90 -10.53 14.10
CA VAL A 38 5.34 -10.42 15.46
C VAL A 38 4.06 -11.26 15.60
N LEU A 39 3.13 -11.15 14.64
CA LEU A 39 1.89 -11.94 14.66
C LEU A 39 2.15 -13.45 14.56
N VAL A 40 3.09 -13.87 13.71
CA VAL A 40 3.49 -15.27 13.60
C VAL A 40 4.05 -15.78 14.93
N LEU A 41 4.99 -15.06 15.53
CA LEU A 41 5.59 -15.43 16.81
C LEU A 41 4.56 -15.44 17.94
N TRP A 42 3.61 -14.52 17.91
CA TRP A 42 2.55 -14.41 18.91
C TRP A 42 1.50 -15.54 18.81
N THR A 43 1.18 -15.98 17.59
CA THR A 43 0.10 -16.94 17.33
C THR A 43 0.60 -18.38 17.11
N ALA A 44 1.90 -18.58 16.95
CA ALA A 44 2.49 -19.89 16.77
C ALA A 44 2.32 -20.76 18.02
N LYS A 45 1.63 -21.90 17.85
CA LYS A 45 1.45 -22.92 18.91
C LYS A 45 2.49 -24.04 18.84
N SER A 46 3.25 -24.12 17.74
CA SER A 46 4.28 -25.14 17.54
C SER A 46 5.33 -24.68 16.52
N ILE A 47 6.48 -25.36 16.51
CA ILE A 47 7.54 -25.12 15.52
C ILE A 47 7.03 -25.34 14.09
N SER A 48 6.11 -26.29 13.89
CA SER A 48 5.54 -26.57 12.57
C SER A 48 4.81 -25.37 11.95
N TYR A 49 4.17 -24.52 12.78
CA TYR A 49 3.50 -23.30 12.31
C TYR A 49 4.51 -22.29 11.77
N LEU A 50 5.66 -22.17 12.44
CA LEU A 50 6.75 -21.32 12.00
C LEU A 50 7.33 -21.83 10.68
N THR A 51 7.66 -23.12 10.59
CA THR A 51 8.24 -23.71 9.38
C THR A 51 7.32 -23.60 8.17
N ALA A 52 6.01 -23.80 8.33
CA ALA A 52 5.04 -23.68 7.25
C ALA A 52 4.90 -22.24 6.72
N THR A 53 5.12 -21.24 7.57
CA THR A 53 4.87 -19.83 7.21
C THR A 53 6.13 -19.10 6.76
N MET A 54 7.30 -19.56 7.19
CA MET A 54 8.60 -18.97 6.81
C MET A 54 8.78 -18.73 5.31
N PRO A 55 8.37 -19.63 4.38
CA PRO A 55 8.50 -19.37 2.95
C PRO A 55 7.83 -18.08 2.48
N PHE A 56 6.63 -17.75 2.97
CA PHE A 56 5.92 -16.52 2.58
C PHE A 56 6.68 -15.27 3.04
N PHE A 57 7.20 -15.28 4.27
CA PHE A 57 7.99 -14.18 4.81
C PHE A 57 9.34 -14.05 4.12
N LEU A 58 10.00 -15.16 3.77
CA LEU A 58 11.25 -15.12 3.01
C LEU A 58 11.05 -14.50 1.62
N VAL A 59 9.96 -14.81 0.93
CA VAL A 59 9.64 -14.17 -0.36
C VAL A 59 9.35 -12.68 -0.17
N LEU A 60 8.52 -12.30 0.82
CA LEU A 60 8.25 -10.89 1.15
C LEU A 60 9.56 -10.13 1.45
N MET A 61 10.44 -10.71 2.27
CA MET A 61 11.72 -10.14 2.64
C MET A 61 12.66 -10.03 1.44
N ALA A 62 12.77 -11.06 0.60
CA ALA A 62 13.64 -11.04 -0.58
C ALA A 62 13.21 -9.97 -1.58
N VAL A 63 11.91 -9.90 -1.90
CA VAL A 63 11.34 -8.86 -2.78
C VAL A 63 11.56 -7.48 -2.19
N ASN A 64 11.28 -7.30 -0.89
CA ASN A 64 11.46 -6.02 -0.23
C ASN A 64 12.93 -5.57 -0.19
N PHE A 65 13.84 -6.49 0.13
CA PHE A 65 15.27 -6.23 0.19
C PHE A 65 15.84 -5.86 -1.19
N PHE A 66 15.40 -6.54 -2.25
CA PHE A 66 15.78 -6.19 -3.61
C PHE A 66 15.34 -4.77 -4.00
N LEU A 67 14.09 -4.39 -3.69
CA LEU A 67 13.56 -3.06 -3.98
C LEU A 67 14.25 -1.97 -3.13
N HIS A 68 14.54 -2.27 -1.87
CA HIS A 68 15.28 -1.38 -0.99
C HIS A 68 16.73 -1.19 -1.47
N GLY A 69 17.41 -2.26 -1.87
CA GLY A 69 18.76 -2.20 -2.43
C GLY A 69 18.82 -1.37 -3.70
N ARG A 70 17.86 -1.56 -4.62
CA ARG A 70 17.69 -0.71 -5.81
C ARG A 70 17.55 0.78 -5.47
N TYR A 71 16.72 1.08 -4.48
CA TYR A 71 16.52 2.45 -4.00
C TYR A 71 17.80 3.06 -3.44
N VAL A 72 18.53 2.33 -2.58
CA VAL A 72 19.80 2.78 -1.99
C VAL A 72 20.88 2.98 -3.06
N MET A 73 20.86 2.17 -4.12
CA MET A 73 21.77 2.32 -5.28
C MET A 73 21.40 3.50 -6.21
N GLY A 74 20.43 4.35 -5.82
CA GLY A 74 20.03 5.52 -6.60
C GLY A 74 19.34 5.19 -7.93
N SER A 75 18.92 3.93 -8.12
CA SER A 75 18.18 3.51 -9.30
C SER A 75 16.68 3.77 -9.08
N PRO A 76 16.06 4.80 -9.68
CA PRO A 76 14.67 5.12 -9.45
C PRO A 76 13.79 3.92 -9.80
N LEU A 77 12.86 3.59 -8.92
CA LEU A 77 11.92 2.50 -9.16
C LEU A 77 10.93 2.94 -10.23
N ASN A 78 10.87 2.21 -11.33
CA ASN A 78 9.87 2.48 -12.35
C ASN A 78 8.47 2.14 -11.81
N ARG A 79 7.44 2.79 -12.35
CA ARG A 79 6.04 2.58 -11.95
C ARG A 79 5.62 1.11 -12.02
N ALA A 80 6.06 0.41 -13.07
CA ALA A 80 5.71 -1.00 -13.29
C ALA A 80 6.20 -1.90 -12.15
N MET A 81 7.40 -1.65 -11.63
CA MET A 81 7.95 -2.42 -10.53
C MET A 81 7.25 -2.16 -9.21
N VAL A 82 6.86 -0.91 -8.95
CA VAL A 82 6.08 -0.61 -7.75
C VAL A 82 4.74 -1.34 -7.80
N VAL A 83 4.05 -1.32 -8.95
CA VAL A 83 2.80 -2.07 -9.15
C VAL A 83 3.02 -3.57 -8.99
N ALA A 84 4.07 -4.14 -9.60
CA ALA A 84 4.38 -5.56 -9.50
C ALA A 84 4.69 -5.97 -8.05
N ALA A 85 5.46 -5.16 -7.33
CA ALA A 85 5.79 -5.40 -5.93
C ALA A 85 4.56 -5.36 -5.02
N SER A 86 3.66 -4.41 -5.24
CA SER A 86 2.40 -4.32 -4.50
C SER A 86 1.44 -5.47 -4.84
N ALA A 87 1.38 -5.91 -6.10
CA ALA A 87 0.62 -7.10 -6.47
C ALA A 87 1.15 -8.36 -5.77
N ILE A 88 2.47 -8.51 -5.69
CA ILE A 88 3.13 -9.61 -4.95
C ILE A 88 2.73 -9.57 -3.47
N ASP A 89 2.68 -8.39 -2.84
CA ASP A 89 2.26 -8.29 -1.43
C ASP A 89 0.84 -8.80 -1.23
N VAL A 90 -0.11 -8.38 -2.07
CA VAL A 90 -1.51 -8.84 -1.98
C VAL A 90 -1.56 -10.35 -2.13
N VAL A 91 -0.87 -10.92 -3.11
CA VAL A 91 -0.82 -12.37 -3.34
C VAL A 91 -0.26 -13.10 -2.12
N LEU A 92 0.86 -12.61 -1.56
CA LEU A 92 1.51 -13.25 -0.41
C LEU A 92 0.69 -13.13 0.87
N ILE A 93 0.09 -11.97 1.13
CA ILE A 93 -0.80 -11.78 2.28
C ILE A 93 -2.05 -12.66 2.12
N THR A 94 -2.61 -12.75 0.91
CA THR A 94 -3.74 -13.65 0.61
C THR A 94 -3.36 -15.10 0.85
N ALA A 95 -2.17 -15.52 0.41
CA ALA A 95 -1.65 -16.85 0.66
C ALA A 95 -1.47 -17.12 2.16
N ILE A 96 -0.98 -16.17 2.94
CA ILE A 96 -0.88 -16.30 4.40
C ILE A 96 -2.28 -16.49 5.02
N VAL A 97 -3.30 -15.73 4.57
CA VAL A 97 -4.67 -15.88 5.07
C VAL A 97 -5.27 -17.26 4.77
N ILE A 98 -4.95 -17.83 3.60
CA ILE A 98 -5.45 -19.14 3.17
C ILE A 98 -4.69 -20.28 3.86
N PHE A 99 -3.36 -20.25 3.86
CA PHE A 99 -2.52 -21.39 4.24
C PHE A 99 -2.04 -21.38 5.70
N TRP A 100 -2.43 -20.39 6.51
CA TRP A 100 -2.01 -20.32 7.91
C TRP A 100 -2.57 -21.49 8.75
N PRO A 101 -1.73 -22.34 9.36
CA PRO A 101 -2.15 -23.62 9.96
C PRO A 101 -2.98 -23.52 11.26
N GLY A 102 -3.22 -22.32 11.78
CA GLY A 102 -3.99 -22.10 13.01
C GLY A 102 -5.46 -21.79 12.76
N HIS A 103 -5.73 -20.58 12.28
CA HIS A 103 -7.06 -20.09 11.94
C HIS A 103 -7.04 -19.57 10.49
N HIS A 104 -8.05 -19.91 9.71
CA HIS A 104 -8.12 -19.55 8.31
C HIS A 104 -9.23 -18.51 8.06
N GLY A 105 -9.16 -17.78 6.95
CA GLY A 105 -10.26 -16.91 6.49
C GLY A 105 -10.69 -15.82 7.50
N LEU A 106 -11.95 -15.83 7.93
CA LEU A 106 -12.48 -14.84 8.89
C LEU A 106 -11.91 -15.00 10.31
N ASP A 107 -11.46 -16.18 10.71
CA ASP A 107 -10.82 -16.37 12.03
C ASP A 107 -9.34 -15.97 12.02
N ASN A 108 -8.80 -15.69 10.84
CA ASN A 108 -7.41 -15.32 10.64
C ASN A 108 -7.19 -13.81 10.92
N GLN A 109 -6.25 -13.49 11.82
CA GLN A 109 -5.90 -12.11 12.21
C GLN A 109 -4.93 -11.41 11.23
N PHE A 110 -4.29 -12.15 10.33
CA PHE A 110 -3.32 -11.62 9.36
C PHE A 110 -3.94 -10.71 8.28
N PHE A 111 -5.27 -10.57 8.23
CA PHE A 111 -5.92 -9.58 7.36
C PHE A 111 -5.46 -8.13 7.65
N VAL A 112 -4.98 -7.85 8.86
CA VAL A 112 -4.43 -6.53 9.24
C VAL A 112 -3.21 -6.17 8.39
N LEU A 113 -2.50 -7.15 7.83
CA LEU A 113 -1.34 -6.92 6.96
C LEU A 113 -1.70 -6.22 5.64
N TYR A 114 -2.97 -6.27 5.19
CA TYR A 114 -3.42 -5.50 4.03
C TYR A 114 -3.38 -3.99 4.27
N PHE A 115 -3.51 -3.54 5.52
CA PHE A 115 -3.67 -2.12 5.86
C PHE A 115 -2.47 -1.26 5.45
N PRO A 116 -1.23 -1.53 5.91
CA PRO A 116 -0.07 -0.75 5.51
C PRO A 116 0.21 -0.83 4.00
N VAL A 117 -0.08 -1.96 3.34
CA VAL A 117 0.15 -2.12 1.89
C VAL A 117 -0.81 -1.24 1.10
N VAL A 118 -2.12 -1.30 1.39
CA VAL A 118 -3.14 -0.50 0.72
C VAL A 118 -2.92 0.99 0.99
N PHE A 119 -2.62 1.34 2.24
CA PHE A 119 -2.31 2.72 2.61
C PHE A 119 -1.10 3.27 1.86
N ALA A 120 0.00 2.51 1.82
CA ALA A 120 1.21 2.91 1.13
C ALA A 120 0.99 3.08 -0.36
N PHE A 121 0.27 2.15 -1.00
CA PHE A 121 -0.05 2.25 -2.42
C PHE A 121 -0.87 3.53 -2.72
N ALA A 122 -1.82 3.87 -1.84
CA ALA A 122 -2.63 5.08 -1.96
C ALA A 122 -1.85 6.41 -1.80
N LEU A 123 -0.63 6.37 -1.24
CA LEU A 123 0.24 7.55 -1.14
C LEU A 123 1.06 7.80 -2.40
N VAL A 124 1.22 6.79 -3.25
CA VAL A 124 2.11 6.85 -4.42
C VAL A 124 1.32 7.06 -5.71
N PHE A 125 0.11 6.52 -5.79
CA PHE A 125 -0.67 6.48 -7.02
C PHE A 125 -1.84 7.45 -7.04
N THR A 126 -2.31 7.78 -8.25
CA THR A 126 -3.45 8.66 -8.47
C THR A 126 -4.78 7.98 -8.15
N ARG A 127 -5.79 8.79 -7.79
CA ARG A 127 -7.13 8.40 -7.27
C ARG A 127 -7.81 7.18 -7.93
N ARG A 128 -7.56 6.96 -9.22
CA ARG A 128 -8.19 5.86 -9.96
C ARG A 128 -7.44 4.55 -9.75
N VAL A 129 -6.11 4.61 -9.69
CA VAL A 129 -5.25 3.43 -9.62
C VAL A 129 -5.25 2.84 -8.21
N GLU A 130 -5.21 3.66 -7.15
CA GLU A 130 -5.33 3.14 -5.78
C GLU A 130 -6.74 2.63 -5.48
N ALA A 131 -7.78 3.25 -6.04
CA ALA A 131 -9.15 2.75 -5.89
C ALA A 131 -9.28 1.34 -6.49
N VAL A 132 -8.77 1.14 -7.71
CA VAL A 132 -8.74 -0.20 -8.33
C VAL A 132 -7.94 -1.18 -7.48
N TYR A 133 -6.76 -0.79 -6.99
CA TYR A 133 -5.93 -1.64 -6.14
C TYR A 133 -6.63 -2.03 -4.83
N THR A 134 -7.32 -1.09 -4.19
CA THR A 134 -8.09 -1.32 -2.96
C THR A 134 -9.23 -2.29 -3.22
N VAL A 135 -9.98 -2.10 -4.30
CA VAL A 135 -11.07 -3.02 -4.70
C VAL A 135 -10.53 -4.41 -5.01
N VAL A 136 -9.43 -4.52 -5.75
CA VAL A 136 -8.77 -5.82 -6.02
C VAL A 136 -8.35 -6.50 -4.73
N THR A 137 -7.81 -5.76 -3.77
CA THR A 137 -7.41 -6.29 -2.45
C THR A 137 -8.63 -6.78 -1.66
N MET A 138 -9.72 -6.02 -1.66
CA MET A 138 -11.00 -6.43 -1.04
C MET A 138 -11.54 -7.71 -1.66
N VAL A 139 -11.55 -7.80 -2.99
CA VAL A 139 -11.99 -8.99 -3.73
C VAL A 139 -11.09 -10.18 -3.42
N ALA A 140 -9.76 -10.01 -3.39
CA ALA A 140 -8.83 -11.07 -3.05
C ALA A 140 -9.05 -11.60 -1.62
N TYR A 141 -9.29 -10.70 -0.66
CA TYR A 141 -9.61 -11.08 0.71
C TYR A 141 -10.95 -11.84 0.81
N THR A 142 -12.00 -11.32 0.19
CA THR A 142 -13.31 -12.00 0.14
C THR A 142 -13.20 -13.37 -0.52
N ALA A 143 -12.49 -13.47 -1.65
CA ALA A 143 -12.26 -14.73 -2.34
C ALA A 143 -11.50 -15.73 -1.45
N ALA A 144 -10.50 -15.28 -0.68
CA ALA A 144 -9.80 -16.13 0.29
C ALA A 144 -10.74 -16.68 1.37
N CYS A 145 -11.62 -15.84 1.92
CA CYS A 145 -12.63 -16.27 2.91
C CYS A 145 -13.61 -17.31 2.34
N ILE A 146 -14.01 -17.17 1.07
CA ILE A 146 -14.88 -18.13 0.36
C ILE A 146 -14.14 -19.45 0.11
N VAL A 147 -12.91 -19.39 -0.40
CA VAL A 147 -12.10 -20.59 -0.72
C VAL A 147 -11.85 -21.45 0.52
N VAL A 148 -11.67 -20.80 1.67
CA VAL A 148 -11.47 -21.48 2.96
C VAL A 148 -12.79 -22.00 3.56
N GLY A 149 -13.94 -21.57 3.06
CA GLY A 149 -15.25 -21.98 3.58
C GLY A 149 -15.70 -21.26 4.84
N THR A 150 -15.06 -20.13 5.19
CA THR A 150 -15.42 -19.33 6.39
C THR A 150 -16.57 -18.35 6.17
N LEU A 151 -17.07 -18.24 4.94
CA LEU A 151 -18.18 -17.35 4.59
C LEU A 151 -19.40 -18.20 4.20
N PRO A 152 -20.25 -18.60 5.16
CA PRO A 152 -21.59 -19.08 4.84
C PRO A 152 -22.37 -17.89 4.29
N LEU A 153 -22.78 -17.93 3.03
CA LEU A 153 -23.52 -16.86 2.37
C LEU A 153 -24.99 -16.86 2.84
N ASP A 154 -25.23 -16.77 4.15
CA ASP A 154 -26.51 -16.98 4.81
C ASP A 154 -27.03 -15.77 5.61
N GLY A 155 -26.30 -14.65 5.64
CA GLY A 155 -26.72 -13.45 6.40
C GLY A 155 -26.31 -13.45 7.87
N GLY A 156 -25.40 -14.34 8.28
CA GLY A 156 -24.96 -14.55 9.65
C GLY A 156 -24.09 -13.44 10.26
N ASN A 157 -23.45 -13.74 11.41
CA ASN A 157 -22.53 -12.80 12.06
C ASN A 157 -21.19 -12.69 11.31
N GLU A 158 -20.84 -13.72 10.56
CA GLU A 158 -19.69 -13.86 9.69
C GLU A 158 -19.71 -12.79 8.60
N ASP A 159 -20.89 -12.51 8.04
CA ASP A 159 -21.09 -11.44 7.06
C ASP A 159 -20.79 -10.07 7.64
N LYS A 160 -21.17 -9.82 8.90
CA LYS A 160 -20.86 -8.55 9.59
C LYS A 160 -19.36 -8.40 9.81
N VAL A 161 -18.66 -9.49 10.18
CA VAL A 161 -17.20 -9.49 10.35
C VAL A 161 -16.51 -9.22 9.01
N LEU A 162 -16.96 -9.85 7.92
CA LEU A 162 -16.44 -9.59 6.58
C LEU A 162 -16.63 -8.11 6.21
N VAL A 163 -17.84 -7.58 6.35
CA VAL A 163 -18.15 -6.17 6.03
C VAL A 163 -17.27 -5.23 6.84
N MET A 164 -17.12 -5.46 8.15
CA MET A 164 -16.23 -4.67 9.00
C MET A 164 -14.79 -4.66 8.46
N ARG A 165 -14.24 -5.83 8.12
CA ARG A 165 -12.86 -5.94 7.61
C ARG A 165 -12.69 -5.27 6.24
N LEU A 166 -13.67 -5.42 5.36
CA LEU A 166 -13.70 -4.75 4.06
C LEU A 166 -13.79 -3.22 4.20
N VAL A 167 -14.59 -2.72 5.14
CA VAL A 167 -14.67 -1.29 5.46
C VAL A 167 -13.32 -0.79 5.99
N LEU A 168 -12.62 -1.55 6.84
CA LEU A 168 -11.29 -1.17 7.32
C LEU A 168 -10.26 -1.12 6.19
N ILE A 169 -10.25 -2.11 5.28
CA ILE A 169 -9.37 -2.09 4.10
C ILE A 169 -9.65 -0.86 3.23
N ALA A 170 -10.93 -0.58 2.96
CA ALA A 170 -11.35 0.58 2.19
C ALA A 170 -10.96 1.91 2.88
N ALA A 171 -11.10 1.98 4.20
CA ALA A 171 -10.72 3.14 5.00
C ALA A 171 -9.21 3.44 4.88
N MET A 172 -8.36 2.41 4.85
CA MET A 172 -6.91 2.61 4.67
C MET A 172 -6.58 3.19 3.29
N GLY A 173 -7.23 2.71 2.23
CA GLY A 173 -7.06 3.29 0.89
C GLY A 173 -7.55 4.72 0.81
N PHE A 174 -8.71 5.01 1.41
CA PHE A 174 -9.25 6.36 1.52
C PHE A 174 -8.33 7.31 2.29
N LEU A 175 -7.79 6.85 3.42
CA LEU A 175 -6.92 7.67 4.28
C LEU A 175 -5.61 8.04 3.58
N GLY A 176 -4.99 7.10 2.85
CA GLY A 176 -3.80 7.38 2.06
C GLY A 176 -4.06 8.42 0.98
N ASN A 177 -5.14 8.26 0.22
CA ASN A 177 -5.54 9.21 -0.81
C ASN A 177 -5.86 10.61 -0.23
N TYR A 178 -6.56 10.66 0.91
CA TYR A 178 -6.86 11.92 1.60
C TYR A 178 -5.58 12.64 2.05
N TYR A 179 -4.63 11.90 2.63
CA TYR A 179 -3.34 12.44 3.04
C TYR A 179 -2.55 13.00 1.86
N PHE A 180 -2.51 12.28 0.75
CA PHE A 180 -1.86 12.71 -0.49
C PHE A 180 -2.43 14.04 -1.02
N ARG A 181 -3.76 14.22 -0.97
CA ARG A 181 -4.41 15.48 -1.38
C ARG A 181 -4.00 16.66 -0.50
N ILE A 182 -3.90 16.46 0.82
CA ILE A 182 -3.45 17.50 1.74
C ILE A 182 -2.02 17.91 1.41
N GLN A 183 -1.13 16.94 1.17
CA GLN A 183 0.26 17.23 0.83
C GLN A 183 0.39 18.03 -0.46
N ARG A 184 -0.30 17.62 -1.54
CA ARG A 184 -0.29 18.39 -2.80
C ARG A 184 -0.80 19.82 -2.63
N ARG A 185 -1.84 20.02 -1.82
CA ARG A 185 -2.36 21.36 -1.52
C ARG A 185 -1.33 22.22 -0.80
N ARG A 186 -0.66 21.67 0.23
CA ARG A 186 0.39 22.37 0.97
C ARG A 186 1.59 22.73 0.09
N LEU A 187 1.98 21.85 -0.82
CA LEU A 187 3.08 22.09 -1.76
C LEU A 187 2.74 23.23 -2.75
N ALA A 188 1.51 23.25 -3.25
CA ALA A 188 1.03 24.33 -4.12
C ALA A 188 0.99 25.69 -3.41
N GLU A 189 0.53 25.72 -2.15
CA GLU A 189 0.51 26.93 -1.31
C GLU A 189 1.94 27.43 -1.00
N ALA A 190 2.88 26.53 -0.70
CA ALA A 190 4.28 26.90 -0.46
C ALA A 190 4.97 27.48 -1.70
N THR A 191 4.71 26.90 -2.89
CA THR A 191 5.28 27.38 -4.16
C THR A 191 4.72 28.76 -4.54
N GLN A 192 3.48 29.07 -4.16
CA GLN A 192 2.89 30.41 -4.34
C GLN A 192 3.46 31.42 -3.35
N ALA A 193 3.72 31.03 -2.10
CA ALA A 193 4.30 31.91 -1.08
C ALA A 193 5.77 32.29 -1.37
N GLU A 194 6.51 31.42 -2.08
CA GLU A 194 7.91 31.65 -2.45
C GLU A 194 8.06 32.49 -3.74
N GLN A 195 6.97 32.78 -4.47
CA GLN A 195 7.01 33.73 -5.57
C GLN A 195 7.04 35.17 -5.00
N PRO A 196 8.15 35.94 -5.18
CA PRO A 196 8.16 37.33 -4.77
C PRO A 196 7.05 38.09 -5.50
N PRO A 197 6.42 39.10 -4.85
CA PRO A 197 5.40 39.90 -5.52
C PRO A 197 6.01 40.42 -6.81
N VAL A 198 5.38 40.06 -7.94
CA VAL A 198 5.72 40.64 -9.23
C VAL A 198 5.53 42.13 -9.04
N ALA A 199 6.63 42.87 -8.89
CA ALA A 199 6.61 44.31 -8.93
C ALA A 199 5.93 44.64 -10.26
N HIS A 200 4.68 45.09 -10.20
CA HIS A 200 4.09 45.85 -11.27
C HIS A 200 4.96 47.10 -11.39
N ALA A 201 6.06 46.95 -12.12
CA ALA A 201 6.91 48.04 -12.55
C ALA A 201 6.02 48.92 -13.40
N ALA A 202 5.63 50.04 -12.77
CA ALA A 202 5.06 51.19 -13.38
C ALA A 202 5.82 51.50 -14.67
N HIS A 203 5.17 51.29 -15.81
CA HIS A 203 5.54 51.92 -17.07
C HIS A 203 4.29 52.06 -17.95
N ALA A 204 3.59 53.18 -17.75
CA ALA A 204 3.14 54.14 -18.77
C ALA A 204 1.98 54.96 -18.19
#